data_AF-A0A7X0KP74-F1
#
_entry.id   AF-A0A7X0KP74-F1
#
_cell.length_a   1.000
_cell.length_b   1.000
_cell.length_c   1.000
_cell.angle_alpha   90.00
_cell.angle_beta   90.00
_cell.angle_gamma   90.00
#
_symmetry.space_group_name_H-M   'P 1'
#
loop_
_entity.id
_entity.type
_entity.pdbx_description
1 polymer ?
#
loop_
_entity_poly.entity_id
_entity_poly.type
_entity_poly.pdbx_seq_one_letter_code
_entity_poly.pdbx_strand_id
1 'polypeptide(L)'
;MNTKSLVRSAVVAAFALAPSLASAHTGVGHVEGFAHGFVHPFGGLDHVLAMVMVGLFAAQLGGWARWLVPASFVSVMVLGGALGLA
;
A
#
# COMPACT_ATOMS: atom_id res chain seq x y z
N MET A 1 -31.25 -2.64 -0.93
CA MET A 1 -29.92 -2.03 -0.70
C MET A 1 -29.84 -0.71 -1.43
N ASN A 2 -29.36 0.35 -0.77
CA ASN A 2 -29.30 1.69 -1.36
C ASN A 2 -28.22 1.72 -2.47
N THR A 3 -28.51 2.30 -3.63
CA THR A 3 -27.62 2.30 -4.81
C THR A 3 -26.24 2.88 -4.47
N LYS A 4 -26.19 3.87 -3.57
CA LYS A 4 -24.96 4.47 -3.03
C LYS A 4 -24.09 3.45 -2.26
N SER A 5 -24.71 2.52 -1.54
CA SER A 5 -24.02 1.47 -0.78
C SER A 5 -23.44 0.39 -1.68
N LEU A 6 -24.15 0.07 -2.77
CA LEU A 6 -23.71 -0.87 -3.80
C LEU A 6 -22.49 -0.33 -4.55
N VAL A 7 -22.54 0.93 -4.98
CA VAL A 7 -21.41 1.59 -5.66
C VAL A 7 -20.18 1.65 -4.76
N ARG A 8 -20.34 2.01 -3.47
CA ARG A 8 -19.24 2.00 -2.50
C ARG A 8 -18.61 0.62 -2.34
N SER A 9 -19.44 -0.42 -2.21
CA SER A 9 -18.94 -1.80 -2.05
C SER A 9 -18.22 -2.28 -3.31
N ALA A 10 -18.74 -1.93 -4.50
CA ALA A 10 -18.11 -2.26 -5.77
C ALA A 10 -16.75 -1.56 -5.94
N VAL A 11 -16.62 -0.29 -5.54
CA VAL A 11 -15.35 0.44 -5.56
C VAL A 11 -14.34 -0.21 -4.60
N VAL A 12 -14.77 -0.55 -3.37
CA VAL A 12 -13.89 -1.24 -2.41
C VAL A 12 -13.43 -2.60 -2.95
N ALA A 13 -14.32 -3.39 -3.54
CA ALA A 13 -13.98 -4.67 -4.13
C ALA A 13 -13.02 -4.53 -5.32
N ALA A 14 -13.23 -3.53 -6.18
CA ALA A 14 -12.33 -3.26 -7.31
C ALA A 14 -10.92 -2.87 -6.85
N PHE A 15 -10.80 -2.02 -5.82
CA PHE A 15 -9.51 -1.66 -5.24
C PHE A 15 -8.83 -2.83 -4.51
N ALA A 16 -9.59 -3.73 -3.89
CA ALA A 16 -9.04 -4.92 -3.24
C ALA A 16 -8.40 -5.91 -4.23
N LEU A 17 -8.85 -5.92 -5.49
CA LEU A 17 -8.33 -6.80 -6.54
C LEU A 17 -7.19 -6.16 -7.35
N ALA A 18 -7.02 -4.84 -7.30
CA ALA A 18 -5.98 -4.11 -8.02
C ALA A 18 -4.53 -4.60 -7.78
N PRO A 19 -4.12 -5.08 -6.58
CA PRO A 19 -2.76 -5.56 -6.34
C PRO A 19 -2.36 -6.75 -7.22
N SER A 20 -3.31 -7.54 -7.73
CA SER A 20 -3.03 -8.66 -8.63
C SER A 20 -2.43 -8.23 -9.98
N LEU A 21 -2.55 -6.95 -10.34
CA LEU A 21 -1.96 -6.37 -11.54
C LEU A 21 -0.52 -5.86 -11.33
N ALA A 22 -0.05 -5.79 -10.07
CA ALA A 22 1.30 -5.36 -9.75
C ALA A 22 2.27 -6.53 -9.88
N SER A 23 2.96 -6.61 -11.02
CA SER A 23 4.03 -7.60 -11.24
C SER A 23 5.30 -7.18 -10.50
N ALA A 24 5.39 -7.50 -9.21
CA ALA A 24 6.52 -7.15 -8.33
C ALA A 24 7.70 -8.15 -8.40
N HIS A 25 7.76 -9.01 -9.43
CA HIS A 25 8.86 -9.96 -9.60
C HIS A 25 10.11 -9.27 -10.15
N THR A 26 11.09 -8.95 -9.30
CA THR A 26 12.46 -8.55 -9.71
C THR A 26 13.44 -9.73 -9.72
N GLY A 27 12.95 -10.96 -9.54
CA GLY A 27 13.68 -12.19 -9.23
C GLY A 27 15.09 -12.32 -9.80
N VAL A 28 16.08 -11.79 -9.06
CA VAL A 28 17.49 -12.18 -9.12
C VAL A 28 18.10 -12.00 -7.72
N GLY A 29 18.40 -13.10 -7.03
CA GLY A 29 19.17 -13.09 -5.77
C GLY A 29 18.39 -13.50 -4.51
N HIS A 30 19.14 -13.83 -3.45
CA HIS A 30 18.64 -14.28 -2.15
C HIS A 30 18.01 -13.10 -1.39
N VAL A 31 16.73 -12.84 -1.65
CA VAL A 31 15.94 -11.71 -1.11
C VAL A 31 15.30 -12.02 0.26
N GLU A 32 15.99 -12.85 1.06
CA GLU A 32 15.47 -13.45 2.27
C GLU A 32 16.14 -12.84 3.51
N GLY A 33 15.36 -12.61 4.57
CA GLY A 33 15.86 -12.11 5.86
C GLY A 33 15.46 -10.68 6.24
N PHE A 34 15.54 -10.39 7.54
CA PHE A 34 15.07 -9.13 8.14
C PHE A 34 15.71 -7.89 7.52
N ALA A 35 17.03 -7.92 7.28
CA ALA A 35 17.75 -6.81 6.68
C ALA A 35 17.19 -6.49 5.29
N HIS A 36 17.00 -7.50 4.44
CA HIS A 36 16.45 -7.33 3.11
C HIS A 36 15.00 -6.80 3.15
N GLY A 37 14.17 -7.32 4.05
CA GLY A 37 12.81 -6.83 4.29
C GLY A 37 12.77 -5.37 4.77
N PHE A 38 13.75 -4.93 5.58
CA PHE A 38 13.85 -3.55 6.05
C PHE A 38 14.22 -2.58 4.93
N VAL A 39 15.11 -2.97 4.01
CA VAL A 39 15.51 -2.11 2.87
C VAL A 39 14.52 -2.18 1.71
N HIS A 40 13.66 -3.21 1.65
CA HIS A 40 12.70 -3.43 0.56
C HIS A 40 11.91 -2.18 0.14
N PRO A 41 11.31 -1.38 1.04
CA PRO A 41 10.52 -0.20 0.64
C PRO A 41 11.34 0.86 -0.11
N PHE A 42 12.66 0.85 0.03
CA PHE A 42 13.58 1.81 -0.58
C PHE A 42 14.21 1.28 -1.87
N GLY A 43 14.05 -0.01 -2.18
CA GLY A 43 14.65 -0.63 -3.37
C GLY A 43 13.90 -0.37 -4.67
N GLY A 44 12.61 0.00 -4.61
CA GLY A 44 11.76 0.23 -5.77
C GLY A 44 11.42 1.70 -5.99
N LEU A 45 11.64 2.22 -7.20
CA LEU A 45 11.23 3.58 -7.57
C LEU A 45 9.73 3.81 -7.34
N ASP A 46 8.90 2.81 -7.66
CA ASP A 46 7.45 2.87 -7.48
C ASP A 46 7.04 3.06 -6.02
N HIS A 47 7.75 2.42 -5.08
CA HIS A 47 7.50 2.58 -3.64
C HIS A 47 7.88 3.99 -3.18
N VAL A 48 9.03 4.50 -3.60
CA VAL A 48 9.46 5.85 -3.24
C VAL A 48 8.48 6.89 -3.75
N LEU A 49 8.04 6.77 -5.02
CA LEU A 49 7.02 7.64 -5.60
C LEU A 49 5.70 7.53 -4.83
N ALA A 50 5.26 6.33 -4.44
CA ALA A 50 4.08 6.15 -3.63
C ALA A 50 4.20 6.84 -2.27
N MET A 51 5.32 6.70 -1.55
CA MET A 51 5.53 7.35 -0.25
C MET A 51 5.48 8.89 -0.36
N VAL A 52 6.10 9.46 -1.40
CA VAL A 52 6.06 10.91 -1.65
C VAL A 52 4.63 11.36 -1.95
N MET A 53 3.92 10.65 -2.81
CA MET A 53 2.56 10.99 -3.21
C MET A 53 1.57 10.87 -2.05
N VAL A 54 1.69 9.83 -1.21
CA VAL A 54 0.89 9.68 0.02
C VAL A 54 1.16 10.84 0.98
N GLY A 55 2.42 11.24 1.16
CA GLY A 55 2.80 12.38 1.99
C GLY A 55 2.25 13.70 1.48
N LEU A 56 2.37 13.95 0.17
CA LEU A 56 1.82 15.13 -0.49
C LEU A 56 0.30 15.19 -0.36
N PHE A 57 -0.38 14.06 -0.57
CA PHE A 57 -1.82 13.94 -0.40
C PHE A 57 -2.25 14.22 1.05
N ALA A 58 -1.56 13.62 2.03
CA ALA A 58 -1.82 13.86 3.45
C ALA A 58 -1.60 15.35 3.84
N ALA A 59 -0.60 16.00 3.23
CA ALA A 59 -0.34 17.42 3.43
C ALA A 59 -1.46 18.31 2.86
N GLN A 60 -1.99 17.96 1.68
CA GLN A 60 -3.11 18.67 1.03
C GLN A 60 -4.42 18.56 1.83
N LEU A 61 -4.71 17.39 2.41
CA LEU A 61 -5.93 17.20 3.22
C LEU A 61 -5.89 17.99 4.53
N GLY A 62 -4.68 18.18 5.10
CA GLY A 62 -4.49 18.94 6.33
C GLY A 62 -5.07 18.27 7.59
N GLY A 63 -5.00 18.97 8.72
CA GLY A 63 -5.54 18.51 10.01
C GLY A 63 -5.02 17.13 10.43
N TRP A 64 -5.94 16.25 10.85
CA TRP A 64 -5.64 14.89 11.28
C TRP A 64 -5.24 13.95 10.13
N ALA A 65 -5.57 14.29 8.89
CA ALA A 65 -5.25 13.45 7.74
C ALA A 65 -3.74 13.33 7.53
N ARG A 66 -2.96 14.33 7.95
CA ARG A 66 -1.48 14.28 7.94
C ARG A 66 -0.91 13.07 8.68
N TRP A 67 -1.64 12.57 9.69
CA TRP A 67 -1.25 11.41 10.48
C TRP A 67 -2.00 10.15 10.07
N LEU A 68 -3.31 10.24 9.87
CA LEU A 68 -4.16 9.09 9.56
C LEU A 68 -3.85 8.49 8.19
N VAL A 69 -3.53 9.33 7.19
CA VAL A 69 -3.27 8.86 5.83
C VAL A 69 -1.97 8.04 5.77
N PRO A 70 -0.80 8.52 6.24
CA PRO A 70 0.40 7.70 6.29
C PRO A 70 0.26 6.48 7.21
N ALA A 71 -0.39 6.63 8.37
CA ALA A 71 -0.56 5.52 9.32
C ALA A 71 -1.40 4.37 8.73
N SER A 72 -2.49 4.70 8.02
CA SER A 72 -3.33 3.69 7.35
C SER A 72 -2.57 2.98 6.23
N PHE A 73 -1.77 3.70 5.44
CA PHE A 73 -0.93 3.12 4.40
C PHE A 73 0.06 2.09 4.97
N VAL A 74 0.80 2.45 6.02
CA VAL A 74 1.76 1.53 6.68
C VAL A 74 1.04 0.34 7.31
N SER A 75 -0.12 0.56 7.94
CA SER A 75 -0.88 -0.52 8.57
C SER A 75 -1.32 -1.58 7.56
N VAL A 76 -1.81 -1.15 6.39
CA VAL A 76 -2.23 -2.06 5.32
C VAL A 76 -1.01 -2.77 4.69
N MET A 77 0.12 -2.09 4.53
CA MET A 77 1.37 -2.74 4.10
C MET A 77 1.78 -3.87 5.05
N VAL A 78 1.76 -3.64 6.36
CA VAL A 78 2.09 -4.66 7.36
C VAL A 78 1.12 -5.83 7.29
N LEU A 79 -0.18 -5.56 7.14
CA LEU A 79 -1.18 -6.62 6.97
C LEU A 79 -0.96 -7.44 5.70
N GLY A 80 -0.68 -6.79 4.56
CA GLY A 80 -0.36 -7.47 3.32
C GLY A 80 0.89 -8.34 3.43
N GLY A 81 1.95 -7.83 4.08
CA GLY A 81 3.16 -8.60 4.37
C GLY A 81 2.89 -9.80 5.28
N ALA A 82 2.09 -9.63 6.33
CA ALA A 82 1.70 -10.71 7.23
C ALA A 82 0.88 -11.80 6.52
N LEU A 83 -0.03 -11.41 5.63
CA LEU A 83 -0.79 -12.36 4.81
C LEU A 83 0.08 -13.12 3.81
N GLY A 84 1.14 -12.49 3.28
CA GLY A 84 2.11 -13.16 2.40
C GLY A 84 3.06 -14.13 3.12
N LEU A 85 3.12 -14.09 4.45
CA LEU A 85 3.86 -15.06 5.27
C LEU A 85 3.04 -16.31 5.61
N ALA A 86 1.71 -16.27 5.47
CA ALA A 86 0.79 -17.35 5.80
C ALA A 86 0.54 -18.28 4.59
#